data_AF-A0A367LUU8-F1
#
_entry.id   AF-A0A367LUU8-F1
#
_cell.length_a   1.000
_cell.length_b   1.000
_cell.length_c   1.000
_cell.angle_alpha   90.00
_cell.angle_beta   90.00
_cell.angle_gamma   90.00
#
_symmetry.space_group_name_H-M   'P 1'
#
loop_
_entity.id
_entity.type
_entity.pdbx_description
1 polymer ?
#
loop_
_entity_poly.entity_id
_entity_poly.type
_entity_poly.pdbx_seq_one_letter_code
_entity_poly.pdbx_strand_id
1 'polypeptide(L)' 'AAGRYDAFWEFGLSEWDMAAGALLVQEAGGLVSDFTGSHEFLEKGHIVAGNTKCFKALLTTIQPHLPPSLKR' A
#
# COMPACT_ATOMS: atom_id res chain seq x y z
N ALA A 1 -4.32 9.88 3.88
CA ALA A 1 -4.27 10.85 4.99
C ALA A 1 -5.38 11.89 4.88
N ALA A 2 -5.30 12.88 3.98
CA ALA A 2 -6.26 14.00 3.93
C ALA A 2 -7.65 13.70 3.31
N GLY A 3 -7.99 12.43 3.05
CA GLY A 3 -9.27 12.04 2.45
C GLY A 3 -9.54 12.52 1.01
N ARG A 4 -8.52 13.01 0.29
CA ARG A 4 -8.65 13.48 -1.11
C ARG A 4 -8.78 12.34 -2.12
N TYR A 5 -8.19 11.20 -1.80
CA TYR A 5 -8.30 9.93 -2.53
C TYR A 5 -8.59 8.82 -1.53
N ASP A 6 -9.33 7.80 -1.96
CA ASP A 6 -9.77 6.71 -1.10
C ASP A 6 -8.69 5.65 -0.83
N ALA A 7 -7.83 5.41 -1.83
CA ALA A 7 -6.72 4.48 -1.77
C ALA A 7 -5.64 4.80 -2.82
N PHE A 8 -4.45 4.24 -2.63
CA PHE A 8 -3.26 4.39 -3.46
C PHE A 8 -2.50 3.06 -3.52
N TRP A 9 -1.89 2.76 -4.66
CA TRP A 9 -0.97 1.63 -4.80
C TRP A 9 0.09 1.93 -5.86
N GLU A 10 1.32 1.47 -5.65
CA GLU A 10 2.43 1.65 -6.58
C GLU A 10 3.55 0.64 -6.31
N PHE A 11 4.44 0.42 -7.29
CA PHE A 11 5.61 -0.47 -7.19
C PHE A 11 6.86 0.19 -7.78
N GLY A 12 8.03 -0.24 -7.32
CA GLY A 12 9.31 0.34 -7.73
C GLY A 12 9.67 1.63 -7.02
N LEU A 13 9.11 1.86 -5.83
CA LEU A 13 9.40 3.02 -4.99
C LEU A 13 10.63 2.77 -4.12
N SER A 14 11.36 3.84 -3.82
CA SER A 14 12.40 3.79 -2.80
C SER A 14 11.80 4.02 -1.42
N GLU A 15 12.50 3.61 -0.35
CA GLU A 15 12.02 3.75 1.03
C GLU A 15 11.60 5.19 1.37
N TRP A 16 12.37 6.19 0.92
CA TRP A 16 12.09 7.61 1.17
C TRP A 16 10.84 8.13 0.47
N ASP A 17 10.40 7.50 -0.63
CA ASP A 17 9.17 7.89 -1.34
C ASP A 17 7.93 7.48 -0.54
N MET A 18 8.05 6.49 0.34
CA MET A 18 6.93 5.88 1.08
C MET A 18 6.93 6.24 2.56
N ALA A 19 8.09 6.31 3.22
CA ALA A 19 8.21 6.33 4.68
C ALA A 19 7.37 7.43 5.35
N ALA A 20 7.50 8.67 4.88
CA ALA A 20 6.73 9.79 5.44
C ALA A 20 5.22 9.66 5.16
N GLY A 21 4.85 9.23 3.94
CA GLY A 21 3.45 9.07 3.54
C GLY A 21 2.75 7.95 4.30
N ALA A 22 3.45 6.85 4.56
CA ALA A 22 2.92 5.71 5.30
C ALA A 22 2.52 6.11 6.73
N LEU A 23 3.39 6.83 7.44
CA LEU A 23 3.08 7.33 8.78
C LEU A 23 1.85 8.26 8.78
N LEU A 24 1.77 9.19 7.82
CA LEU A 24 0.61 10.09 7.68
C LEU A 24 -0.70 9.33 7.43
N VAL A 25 -0.66 8.24 6.65
CA VAL A 25 -1.84 7.41 6.41
C VAL A 25 -2.23 6.65 7.67
N GLN A 26 -1.27 6.06 8.38
CA GLN A 26 -1.49 5.30 9.61
C GLN A 26 -2.06 6.16 10.74
N GLU A 27 -1.47 7.35 10.99
CA GLU A 27 -1.96 8.29 12.02
C GLU A 27 -3.35 8.85 11.69
N ALA A 28 -3.74 8.88 10.41
CA ALA A 28 -5.09 9.22 9.98
C ALA A 28 -6.08 8.04 10.09
N GLY A 29 -5.68 6.90 10.65
CA GLY A 29 -6.50 5.69 10.79
C GLY A 29 -6.59 4.83 9.51
N GLY A 30 -5.71 5.07 8.54
CA GLY A 30 -5.59 4.25 7.33
C GLY A 30 -4.72 2.99 7.54
N LEU A 31 -4.76 2.11 6.55
CA LEU A 31 -3.94 0.91 6.49
C LEU A 31 -2.89 1.06 5.39
N VAL A 32 -1.72 0.45 5.63
CA VAL A 32 -0.59 0.41 4.69
C VAL A 32 0.01 -1.00 4.72
N SER A 33 0.24 -1.57 3.54
CA SER A 33 0.91 -2.88 3.36
C SER A 33 1.62 -2.96 2.02
N ASP A 34 2.31 -4.08 1.80
CA ASP A 34 2.76 -4.53 0.49
C ASP A 34 1.58 -5.19 -0.29
N PHE A 35 1.86 -5.82 -1.44
CA PHE A 35 0.84 -6.48 -2.26
C PHE A 35 0.37 -7.85 -1.73
N THR A 36 1.02 -8.36 -0.69
CA THR A 36 0.65 -9.60 0.01
C THR A 36 -0.14 -9.32 1.29
N GLY A 37 -0.20 -8.06 1.73
CA GLY A 37 -0.79 -7.66 3.01
C GLY A 37 0.22 -7.63 4.16
N SER A 38 1.51 -7.79 3.88
CA SER A 38 2.61 -7.70 4.86
C SER A 38 3.01 -6.24 5.12
N HIS A 39 3.71 -6.01 6.22
CA HIS A 39 4.27 -4.70 6.57
C HIS A 39 5.65 -4.42 5.94
N GLU A 40 6.15 -5.32 5.09
CA GLU A 40 7.45 -5.23 4.40
C GLU A 40 7.43 -4.31 3.15
N PHE A 41 6.53 -3.31 3.12
CA PHE A 41 6.34 -2.46 1.95
C PHE A 41 7.53 -1.52 1.70
N LEU A 42 8.27 -1.15 2.76
CA LEU A 42 9.46 -0.31 2.66
C LEU A 42 10.59 -1.06 1.96
N GLU A 43 10.87 -2.29 2.41
CA GLU A 43 11.96 -3.12 1.90
C GLU A 43 11.67 -3.63 0.49
N LYS A 44 10.41 -3.96 0.19
CA LYS A 44 10.02 -4.50 -1.12
C LYS A 44 9.73 -3.44 -2.19
N GLY A 45 9.71 -2.16 -1.83
CA GLY A 45 9.52 -1.06 -2.77
C GLY A 45 8.14 -1.02 -3.43
N HIS A 46 7.12 -1.60 -2.81
CA HIS A 46 5.75 -1.57 -3.32
C HIS A 46 4.73 -1.50 -2.19
N ILE A 47 3.69 -0.71 -2.41
CA ILE A 47 2.81 -0.25 -1.35
C ILE A 47 1.35 -0.26 -1.80
N VAL A 48 0.47 -0.54 -0.86
CA VAL A 48 -0.97 -0.34 -0.91
C VAL A 48 -1.33 0.45 0.33
N ALA A 49 -2.04 1.56 0.15
CA ALA A 49 -2.47 2.42 1.24
C ALA A 49 -3.91 2.86 1.04
N GLY A 50 -4.70 2.97 2.11
CA GLY A 50 -6.09 3.44 1.99
C GLY A 50 -6.85 3.41 3.30
N ASN A 51 -8.11 3.86 3.27
CA ASN A 51 -9.00 3.66 4.41
C ASN A 51 -9.34 2.16 4.58
N THR A 52 -9.88 1.77 5.73
CA THR A 52 -10.14 0.36 6.08
C THR A 52 -11.04 -0.38 5.09
N LYS A 53 -11.99 0.31 4.44
CA LYS A 53 -12.89 -0.30 3.44
C LYS A 53 -12.20 -0.47 2.09
N CYS A 54 -11.59 0.60 1.59
CA CYS A 54 -10.99 0.65 0.26
C CYS A 54 -9.68 -0.13 0.18
N PHE A 55 -8.91 -0.19 1.26
CA PHE A 55 -7.66 -0.96 1.33
C PHE A 55 -7.90 -2.45 0.99
N LYS A 56 -8.88 -3.09 1.64
CA LYS A 56 -9.19 -4.50 1.40
C LYS A 56 -9.68 -4.75 -0.02
N ALA A 57 -10.55 -3.86 -0.51
CA ALA A 57 -11.07 -3.95 -1.87
C ALA A 57 -9.94 -3.85 -2.89
N LEU A 58 -9.09 -2.83 -2.77
CA LEU A 58 -7.95 -2.60 -3.67
C LEU A 58 -6.98 -3.78 -3.66
N LEU A 59 -6.55 -4.24 -2.48
CA LEU A 59 -5.63 -5.37 -2.34
C LEU A 59 -6.17 -6.63 -3.02
N THR A 60 -7.45 -6.93 -2.82
CA THR A 60 -8.10 -8.10 -3.44
C THR A 60 -8.25 -7.95 -4.96
N THR A 61 -8.48 -6.72 -5.44
CA THR A 61 -8.59 -6.43 -6.87
C THR A 61 -7.24 -6.56 -7.58
N ILE A 62 -6.13 -6.11 -6.98
CA ILE A 62 -4.82 -6.15 -7.65
C ILE A 62 -4.18 -7.55 -7.62
N GLN A 63 -4.40 -8.33 -6.56
CA GLN A 63 -3.69 -9.60 -6.32
C GLN A 63 -3.71 -10.61 -7.49
N PRO A 64 -4.86 -10.82 -8.17
CA PRO A 64 -4.93 -11.74 -9.31
C PRO A 64 -4.06 -11.31 -10.49
N HIS A 65 -3.80 -10.02 -10.64
CA HIS A 65 -3.09 -9.43 -11.78
C HIS A 65 -1.60 -9.24 -11.53
N LEU A 66 -1.10 -9.54 -10.33
CA LEU A 66 0.32 -9.39 -10.02
C LEU A 66 1.18 -10.42 -10.77
N PRO A 67 2.30 -9.99 -11.37
CA PRO A 67 3.28 -10.91 -11.92
C PRO A 67 3.92 -11.74 -10.78
N PRO A 68 4.45 -12.95 -11.08
CA PRO A 68 5.06 -13.81 -10.06
C PRO A 68 6.19 -13.16 -9.25
N SER A 69 6.90 -12.19 -9.83
CA SER A 69 7.97 -11.43 -9.19
C SER A 69 7.49 -10.55 -8.03
N LEU A 70 6.22 -10.13 -8.04
CA LEU A 70 5.62 -9.22 -7.05
C LEU A 70 4.67 -9.94 -6.07
N LYS A 71 4.60 -11.27 -6.12
CA LYS A 71 3.79 -12.12 -5.23
C LYS A 71 4.58 -12.68 -4.04
N ARG A 72 5.87 -12.37 -3.93
CA ARG A 72 6.77 -12.87 -2.88
C ARG A 72 6.97 -11.85 -1.77
#